data_AF-A0A561U5X1-F1
#
_entry.id   AF-A0A561U5X1-F1
#
_cell.length_a   1.000
_cell.length_b   1.000
_cell.length_c   1.000
_cell.angle_alpha   90.00
_cell.angle_beta   90.00
_cell.angle_gamma   90.00
#
_symmetry.space_group_name_H-M   'P 1'
#
loop_
_entity.id
_entity.type
_entity.pdbx_description
1 polymer ?
#
loop_
_entity_poly.entity_id
_entity_poly.type
_entity_poly.pdbx_seq_one_letter_code
_entity_poly.pdbx_strand_id
1 'polypeptide(L)'
;MDERKLEELFRDSVRAVPPASFDEGDVSTASRRITARRRMTATAGGTVVAAAVLVGGIGVGAGWFSPSSDTVASPPPAVPLTAAPGPRIESTGGTPRSTGCQPDAAVVAAVASALPEAGSSTPTSVRSCPTGAKAAAFSLRDGATAGRVTVVISPAGAAQAGQSTPGDVQRPDGAQQSVRKARSGKLVVVLSEPESGSPGAPFVSRVANVAGDLATRF
;
A
#
# COMPACT_ATOMS: atom_id res chain seq x y z
N MET A 1 52.52 -7.83 13.81
CA MET A 1 51.17 -8.39 13.69
C MET A 1 51.25 -9.35 12.52
N ASP A 2 51.21 -10.66 12.79
CA ASP A 2 51.62 -11.67 11.81
C ASP A 2 50.46 -12.07 10.89
N GLU A 3 50.67 -11.91 9.59
CA GLU A 3 49.69 -12.17 8.54
C GLU A 3 49.22 -13.64 8.52
N ARG A 4 50.14 -14.56 8.87
CA ARG A 4 49.82 -16.00 9.00
C ARG A 4 48.82 -16.30 10.11
N LYS A 5 48.81 -15.49 11.18
CA LYS A 5 47.89 -15.65 12.30
C LYS A 5 46.49 -15.15 11.96
N LEU A 6 46.36 -14.17 11.07
CA LEU A 6 45.07 -13.74 10.54
C LEU A 6 44.50 -14.81 9.61
N GLU A 7 45.33 -15.42 8.77
CA GLU A 7 44.92 -16.45 7.81
C GLU A 7 44.39 -17.71 8.52
N GLU A 8 45.02 -18.13 9.63
CA GLU A 8 44.51 -19.22 10.47
C GLU A 8 43.18 -18.89 11.14
N LEU A 9 42.99 -17.67 11.64
CA LEU A 9 41.73 -17.24 12.24
C LEU A 9 40.59 -17.19 11.21
N PHE A 10 40.87 -16.75 9.99
CA PHE A 10 39.86 -16.75 8.93
C PHE A 10 39.50 -18.16 8.48
N ARG A 11 40.47 -19.08 8.41
CA ARG A 11 40.23 -20.48 8.00
C ARG A 11 39.41 -21.25 9.03
N ASP A 12 39.64 -21.02 10.32
CA ASP A 12 38.93 -21.69 11.41
C ASP A 12 37.50 -21.14 11.62
N SER A 13 37.23 -19.91 11.18
CA SER A 13 35.92 -19.26 11.29
C SER A 13 34.90 -19.71 10.25
N VAL A 14 35.33 -20.36 9.16
CA VAL A 14 34.42 -20.87 8.12
C VAL A 14 33.85 -22.21 8.60
N ARG A 15 32.84 -22.15 9.47
CA ARG A 15 32.01 -23.33 9.78
C ARG A 15 31.29 -23.80 8.52
N ALA A 16 31.15 -25.12 8.39
CA ALA A 16 30.43 -25.75 7.29
C ALA A 16 29.07 -25.05 7.07
N VAL A 17 28.86 -24.60 5.83
CA VAL A 17 27.64 -23.87 5.45
C VAL A 17 26.44 -24.78 5.71
N PRO A 18 25.47 -24.37 6.56
CA PRO A 18 24.28 -25.18 6.78
C PRO A 18 23.54 -25.34 5.44
N PRO A 19 22.95 -26.53 5.17
CA PRO A 19 22.17 -26.73 3.96
C PRO A 19 21.06 -25.67 3.89
N ALA A 20 20.72 -25.24 2.67
CA ALA A 20 19.66 -24.27 2.45
C ALA A 20 18.37 -24.76 3.13
N SER A 21 17.84 -23.96 4.06
CA SER A 21 16.61 -24.28 4.80
C SER A 21 15.34 -23.98 4.00
N PHE A 22 15.49 -23.55 2.75
CA PHE A 22 14.42 -23.21 1.81
C PHE A 22 14.69 -23.92 0.49
N ASP A 23 13.77 -24.78 0.09
CA ASP A 23 13.84 -25.47 -1.19
C ASP A 23 12.70 -25.07 -2.13
N GLU A 24 12.76 -25.55 -3.38
CA GLU A 24 11.74 -25.31 -4.39
C GLU A 24 10.37 -25.90 -4.00
N GLY A 25 10.38 -26.95 -3.17
CA GLY A 25 9.20 -27.57 -2.58
C GLY A 25 8.44 -26.60 -1.67
N ASP A 26 9.14 -25.82 -0.85
CA ASP A 26 8.54 -24.81 0.03
C ASP A 26 7.81 -23.74 -0.77
N VAL A 27 8.42 -23.25 -1.85
CA VAL A 27 7.85 -22.20 -2.71
C VAL A 27 6.62 -22.73 -3.47
N SER A 28 6.72 -23.94 -4.04
CA SER A 28 5.61 -24.54 -4.79
C SER A 28 4.41 -24.88 -3.90
N THR A 29 4.66 -25.34 -2.67
CA THR A 29 3.62 -25.65 -1.68
C THR A 29 2.94 -24.36 -1.17
N ALA A 30 3.72 -23.32 -0.88
CA ALA A 30 3.19 -22.01 -0.50
C ALA A 30 2.37 -21.38 -1.64
N SER A 31 2.86 -21.46 -2.89
CA SER A 31 2.18 -20.95 -4.08
C SER A 31 0.85 -21.66 -4.37
N ARG A 32 0.82 -22.99 -4.25
CA ARG A 32 -0.44 -23.77 -4.37
C ARG A 32 -1.45 -23.37 -3.32
N ARG A 33 -1.02 -23.16 -2.07
CA ARG A 33 -1.91 -22.74 -0.98
C ARG A 33 -2.54 -21.36 -1.23
N ILE A 34 -1.77 -20.42 -1.78
CA ILE A 34 -2.25 -19.08 -2.16
C ILE A 34 -3.24 -19.17 -3.33
N THR A 35 -2.91 -19.97 -4.36
CA THR A 35 -3.76 -20.14 -5.55
C THR A 35 -5.09 -20.83 -5.22
N ALA A 36 -5.07 -21.84 -4.33
CA ALA A 36 -6.28 -22.53 -3.88
C ALA A 36 -7.23 -21.59 -3.11
N ARG A 37 -6.69 -20.75 -2.22
CA ARG A 37 -7.49 -19.76 -1.47
C ARG A 37 -8.19 -18.76 -2.38
N ARG A 38 -7.53 -18.32 -3.46
CA ARG A 38 -8.10 -17.37 -4.43
C ARG A 38 -9.27 -17.95 -5.23
N ARG A 39 -9.28 -19.27 -5.47
CA ARG A 39 -10.40 -19.94 -6.15
C ARG A 39 -11.61 -20.16 -5.23
N MET A 40 -11.38 -20.40 -3.94
CA MET A 40 -12.47 -20.60 -2.97
C MET A 40 -13.27 -19.32 -2.66
N THR A 41 -12.72 -18.13 -2.94
CA THR A 41 -13.43 -16.85 -2.77
C THR A 41 -14.25 -16.40 -3.99
N ALA A 42 -14.17 -17.12 -5.12
CA ALA A 42 -14.82 -16.71 -6.38
C ALA A 42 -16.14 -17.46 -6.68
N THR A 43 -16.54 -18.45 -5.87
CA THR A 43 -17.69 -19.32 -6.17
C THR A 43 -18.77 -19.36 -5.09
N ALA A 44 -18.70 -18.49 -4.08
CA ALA A 44 -19.71 -18.39 -3.02
C ALA A 44 -20.21 -16.95 -2.88
N GLY A 45 -21.10 -16.52 -3.77
CA GLY A 45 -21.85 -15.26 -3.60
C GLY A 45 -22.14 -14.46 -4.88
N GLY A 46 -22.77 -15.06 -5.90
CA GLY A 46 -23.09 -14.31 -7.11
C GLY A 46 -24.02 -14.98 -8.14
N THR A 47 -24.97 -15.80 -7.71
CA THR A 47 -26.07 -16.29 -8.57
C THR A 47 -27.33 -15.44 -8.35
N VAL A 48 -27.35 -14.20 -8.84
CA VAL A 48 -28.58 -13.42 -9.12
C VAL A 48 -28.28 -12.21 -10.01
N VAL A 49 -28.11 -12.44 -11.31
CA VAL A 49 -28.66 -11.57 -12.37
C VAL A 49 -29.18 -12.51 -13.45
N ALA A 50 -30.43 -12.95 -13.25
CA ALA A 50 -31.18 -13.70 -14.23
C ALA A 50 -31.80 -12.74 -15.25
N ALA A 51 -31.56 -13.04 -16.52
CA ALA A 51 -32.54 -13.08 -17.62
C ALA A 51 -33.67 -12.01 -17.67
N ALA A 52 -33.49 -11.03 -18.56
CA ALA A 52 -34.51 -10.44 -19.44
C ALA A 52 -33.74 -9.47 -20.37
N VAL A 53 -33.55 -9.70 -21.68
CA VAL A 53 -34.56 -9.66 -22.74
C VAL A 53 -34.08 -10.58 -23.88
N LEU A 54 -34.76 -11.70 -24.08
CA LEU A 54 -34.70 -12.49 -25.32
C LEU A 54 -36.14 -12.71 -25.78
N VAL A 55 -36.68 -11.75 -26.54
CA VAL A 55 -37.86 -11.94 -27.37
C VAL A 55 -37.65 -11.13 -28.66
N GLY A 56 -37.60 -11.85 -29.79
CA GLY A 56 -37.96 -11.31 -31.10
C GLY A 56 -36.81 -11.08 -32.07
N GLY A 57 -36.65 -11.99 -33.03
CA GLY A 57 -35.95 -11.65 -34.27
C GLY A 57 -35.26 -12.80 -34.99
N ILE A 58 -36.02 -13.78 -35.47
CA ILE A 58 -35.58 -14.62 -36.59
C ILE A 58 -35.62 -13.73 -37.84
N GLY A 59 -34.46 -13.42 -38.40
CA GLY A 59 -34.30 -12.72 -39.67
C GLY A 59 -33.22 -13.40 -40.49
N VAL A 60 -33.64 -14.28 -41.39
CA VAL A 60 -32.82 -14.87 -42.45
C VAL A 60 -32.56 -13.78 -43.49
N GLY A 61 -31.29 -13.46 -43.78
CA GLY A 61 -30.94 -12.51 -44.82
C GLY A 61 -29.45 -12.55 -45.14
N ALA A 62 -29.12 -13.06 -46.32
CA ALA A 62 -27.79 -13.12 -46.90
C ALA A 62 -27.17 -11.72 -47.10
N GLY A 63 -25.84 -11.62 -47.02
CA GLY A 63 -25.13 -10.38 -47.34
C GLY A 63 -23.65 -10.41 -47.01
N TRP A 64 -22.90 -11.21 -47.74
CA TRP A 64 -21.46 -10.98 -47.96
C TRP A 64 -21.24 -9.59 -48.62
N PHE A 65 -20.00 -9.09 -48.53
CA PHE A 65 -19.38 -7.98 -49.29
C PHE A 65 -19.37 -6.56 -48.64
N SER A 66 -18.18 -6.17 -48.15
CA SER A 66 -17.62 -4.79 -48.20
C SER A 66 -17.39 -4.36 -49.68
N PRO A 67 -17.03 -3.11 -50.08
CA PRO A 67 -16.38 -1.97 -49.38
C PRO A 67 -16.89 -0.56 -49.83
N SER A 68 -16.07 0.51 -49.66
CA SER A 68 -16.15 1.89 -50.21
C SER A 68 -16.65 2.94 -49.19
N SER A 69 -16.09 4.15 -49.01
CA SER A 69 -15.03 4.89 -49.68
C SER A 69 -14.46 5.97 -48.76
N ASP A 70 -13.24 6.38 -49.08
CA ASP A 70 -12.51 7.55 -48.62
C ASP A 70 -13.35 8.82 -48.36
N THR A 71 -12.95 9.56 -47.33
CA THR A 71 -13.03 11.03 -47.39
C THR A 71 -11.79 11.62 -46.77
N VAL A 72 -10.82 11.91 -47.64
CA VAL A 72 -9.71 12.83 -47.39
C VAL A 72 -10.29 14.25 -47.44
N ALA A 73 -10.21 15.01 -46.36
CA ALA A 73 -10.49 16.44 -46.38
C ALA A 73 -9.18 17.22 -46.17
N SER A 74 -8.77 17.91 -47.23
CA SER A 74 -7.65 18.86 -47.30
C SER A 74 -7.88 20.10 -46.41
N PRO A 75 -6.81 20.82 -46.00
CA PRO A 75 -6.89 21.92 -45.03
C PRO A 75 -7.34 23.26 -45.67
N PRO A 76 -8.02 24.15 -44.92
CA PRO A 76 -8.27 25.53 -45.35
C PRO A 76 -7.05 26.45 -45.11
N PRO A 77 -6.95 27.58 -45.86
CA PRO A 77 -5.74 28.40 -45.99
C PRO A 77 -5.48 29.34 -44.79
N ALA A 78 -4.21 29.71 -44.64
CA ALA A 78 -3.70 30.63 -43.63
C ALA A 78 -4.01 32.12 -43.94
N VAL A 79 -4.41 32.87 -42.92
CA VAL A 79 -4.28 34.34 -42.81
C VAL A 79 -3.89 34.71 -41.36
N PRO A 80 -3.15 35.82 -41.13
CA PRO A 80 -2.24 35.96 -40.00
C PRO A 80 -2.80 36.77 -38.80
N LEU A 81 -2.21 36.47 -37.63
CA LEU A 81 -2.04 37.30 -36.41
C LEU A 81 -3.27 38.03 -35.83
N THR A 82 -3.87 37.44 -34.78
CA THR A 82 -4.33 38.18 -33.59
C THR A 82 -4.26 37.23 -32.39
N ALA A 83 -3.58 37.70 -31.33
CA ALA A 83 -3.28 36.95 -30.11
C ALA A 83 -4.54 36.59 -29.31
N ALA A 84 -4.68 35.30 -28.97
CA ALA A 84 -5.54 34.80 -27.90
C ALA A 84 -4.88 33.53 -27.30
N PRO A 85 -5.04 33.27 -25.99
CA PRO A 85 -4.22 32.32 -25.26
C PRO A 85 -4.46 30.91 -25.78
N GLY A 86 -3.38 30.22 -26.18
CA GLY A 86 -3.45 28.88 -26.74
C GLY A 86 -4.15 27.91 -25.78
N PRO A 87 -4.79 26.85 -26.32
CA PRO A 87 -5.22 25.73 -25.50
C PRO A 87 -3.97 25.21 -24.80
N ARG A 88 -3.96 25.28 -23.46
CA ARG A 88 -3.00 24.53 -22.67
C ARG A 88 -3.21 23.08 -23.09
N ILE A 89 -2.29 22.56 -23.90
CA ILE A 89 -2.00 21.14 -23.87
C ILE A 89 -1.53 20.96 -22.43
N GLU A 90 -2.48 20.59 -21.58
CA GLU A 90 -2.23 20.08 -20.26
C GLU A 90 -1.43 18.83 -20.52
N SER A 91 -0.12 19.03 -20.58
CA SER A 91 0.87 17.98 -20.57
C SER A 91 0.46 17.15 -19.38
N THR A 92 -0.20 16.04 -19.66
CA THR A 92 -0.37 14.94 -18.72
C THR A 92 1.04 14.37 -18.59
N GLY A 93 1.92 15.18 -17.99
CA GLY A 93 3.14 14.72 -17.38
C GLY A 93 2.63 13.78 -16.33
N GLY A 94 2.60 12.50 -16.70
CA GLY A 94 2.27 11.42 -15.80
C GLY A 94 3.08 11.66 -14.56
N THR A 95 2.42 12.11 -13.51
CA THR A 95 3.00 12.10 -12.18
C THR A 95 3.53 10.68 -12.00
N PRO A 96 4.80 10.50 -11.59
CA PRO A 96 5.31 9.17 -11.32
C PRO A 96 4.30 8.54 -10.37
N ARG A 97 3.64 7.45 -10.80
CA ARG A 97 2.62 6.75 -10.02
C ARG A 97 3.22 6.60 -8.63
N SER A 98 2.73 7.41 -7.69
CA SER A 98 3.35 7.50 -6.38
C SER A 98 3.25 6.09 -5.82
N THR A 99 4.40 5.45 -5.62
CA THR A 99 4.47 4.02 -5.29
C THR A 99 4.12 3.76 -3.83
N GLY A 100 3.26 4.62 -3.26
CA GLY A 100 2.92 4.69 -1.85
C GLY A 100 1.55 5.35 -1.64
N CYS A 101 1.01 5.19 -0.44
CA CYS A 101 -0.30 5.73 -0.09
C CYS A 101 -0.17 7.21 0.23
N GLN A 102 -0.98 8.01 -0.46
CA GLN A 102 -1.18 9.41 -0.08
C GLN A 102 -1.87 9.49 1.28
N PRO A 103 -1.58 10.52 2.10
CA PRO A 103 -2.26 10.74 3.36
C PRO A 103 -3.78 10.77 3.19
N ASP A 104 -4.50 9.85 3.82
CA ASP A 104 -5.97 9.83 3.79
C ASP A 104 -6.52 10.85 4.79
N ALA A 105 -7.38 11.77 4.33
CA ALA A 105 -7.92 12.85 5.15
C ALA A 105 -8.69 12.35 6.39
N ALA A 106 -9.38 11.20 6.30
CA ALA A 106 -10.10 10.65 7.44
C ALA A 106 -9.14 10.06 8.48
N VAL A 107 -8.05 9.40 8.03
CA VAL A 107 -6.98 8.95 8.94
C VAL A 107 -6.31 10.14 9.60
N VAL A 108 -5.99 11.20 8.84
CA VAL A 108 -5.35 12.41 9.38
C VAL A 108 -6.21 13.07 10.44
N ALA A 109 -7.49 13.28 10.18
CA ALA A 109 -8.41 13.86 11.15
C ALA A 109 -8.55 12.99 12.41
N ALA A 110 -8.61 11.67 12.24
CA ALA A 110 -8.72 10.75 13.37
C ALA A 110 -7.45 10.74 14.24
N VAL A 111 -6.27 10.77 13.61
CA VAL A 111 -4.98 10.86 14.33
C VAL A 111 -4.85 12.20 15.04
N ALA A 112 -5.18 13.33 14.40
CA ALA A 112 -5.13 14.64 15.03
C ALA A 112 -6.06 14.75 16.26
N SER A 113 -7.17 14.01 16.27
CA SER A 113 -8.07 13.92 17.41
C SER A 113 -7.53 13.05 18.56
N ALA A 114 -6.79 11.99 18.26
CA ALA A 114 -6.19 11.09 19.26
C ALA A 114 -4.81 11.58 19.75
N LEU A 115 -4.11 12.32 18.90
CA LEU A 115 -2.78 12.88 19.10
C LEU A 115 -2.79 14.34 18.61
N PRO A 116 -3.14 15.31 19.48
CA PRO A 116 -3.23 16.72 19.10
C PRO A 116 -1.94 17.28 18.50
N GLU A 117 -0.78 16.75 18.89
CA GLU A 117 0.54 17.10 18.36
C GLU A 117 0.67 16.80 16.86
N ALA A 118 -0.12 15.84 16.33
CA ALA A 118 -0.17 15.57 14.91
C ALA A 118 -0.95 16.64 14.12
N GLY A 119 -1.88 17.36 14.78
CA GLY A 119 -2.70 18.39 14.14
C GLY A 119 -1.91 19.62 13.67
N SER A 120 -0.72 19.86 14.22
CA SER A 120 0.21 20.91 13.80
C SER A 120 1.31 20.41 12.85
N SER A 121 1.33 19.12 12.54
CA SER A 121 2.33 18.50 11.66
C SER A 121 1.77 18.28 10.26
N THR A 122 2.63 18.39 9.24
CA THR A 122 2.25 18.09 7.85
C THR A 122 2.23 16.58 7.63
N PRO A 123 1.10 15.97 7.24
CA PRO A 123 1.05 14.54 6.93
C PRO A 123 1.93 14.22 5.71
N THR A 124 2.59 13.07 5.77
CA THR A 124 3.48 12.56 4.72
C THR A 124 3.00 11.21 4.20
N SER A 125 3.39 10.90 2.96
CA SER A 125 2.99 9.66 2.29
C SER A 125 3.71 8.43 2.87
N VAL A 126 3.00 7.29 2.84
CA VAL A 126 3.52 6.02 3.34
C VAL A 126 4.01 5.18 2.16
N ARG A 127 5.30 4.80 2.17
CA ARG A 127 5.97 4.14 1.04
C ARG A 127 5.45 2.75 0.72
N SER A 128 4.92 2.02 1.70
CA SER A 128 4.39 0.67 1.51
C SER A 128 3.09 0.54 2.28
N CYS A 129 2.00 0.26 1.58
CA CYS A 129 0.78 -0.17 2.23
C CYS A 129 0.06 -1.21 1.38
N PRO A 130 -0.77 -2.05 2.02
CA PRO A 130 -1.63 -2.97 1.31
C PRO A 130 -2.58 -2.27 0.34
N THR A 131 -2.97 -2.98 -0.72
CA THR A 131 -3.99 -2.50 -1.65
C THR A 131 -5.30 -2.19 -0.91
N GLY A 132 -5.84 -0.99 -1.13
CA GLY A 132 -7.07 -0.54 -0.47
C GLY A 132 -6.88 -0.05 0.96
N ALA A 133 -5.64 0.03 1.47
CA ALA A 133 -5.37 0.61 2.77
C ALA A 133 -5.44 2.14 2.73
N LYS A 134 -5.87 2.71 3.86
CA LYS A 134 -5.77 4.15 4.14
C LYS A 134 -4.59 4.36 5.07
N ALA A 135 -3.75 5.35 4.82
CA ALA A 135 -2.56 5.56 5.63
C ALA A 135 -2.21 7.04 5.76
N ALA A 136 -1.45 7.38 6.79
CA ALA A 136 -0.80 8.67 6.96
C ALA A 136 0.44 8.51 7.86
N ALA A 137 1.47 9.30 7.63
CA ALA A 137 2.64 9.37 8.50
C ALA A 137 2.90 10.81 8.95
N PHE A 138 3.39 10.96 10.18
CA PHE A 138 3.63 12.26 10.81
C PHE A 138 5.02 12.26 11.45
N SER A 139 5.78 13.33 11.22
CA SER A 139 7.03 13.57 11.94
C SER A 139 6.71 14.35 13.21
N LEU A 140 6.91 13.73 14.37
CA LEU A 140 6.49 14.26 15.66
C LEU A 140 7.63 14.24 16.67
N ARG A 141 7.49 15.07 17.71
CA ARG A 141 8.41 15.17 18.84
C ARG A 141 7.66 15.01 20.15
N ASP A 142 8.28 14.33 21.10
CA ASP A 142 7.79 14.12 22.47
C ASP A 142 8.97 14.35 23.43
N GLY A 143 9.08 15.58 23.94
CA GLY A 143 10.24 16.03 24.72
C GLY A 143 11.55 15.88 23.94
N ALA A 144 12.47 15.07 24.47
CA ALA A 144 13.76 14.78 23.83
C ALA A 144 13.68 13.74 22.72
N THR A 145 12.56 13.01 22.60
CA THR A 145 12.34 12.02 21.55
C THR A 145 11.74 12.66 20.30
N ALA A 146 12.14 12.18 19.13
CA ALA A 146 11.71 12.65 17.83
C ALA A 146 11.62 11.43 16.91
N GLY A 147 10.64 11.43 16.02
CA GLY A 147 10.42 10.25 15.20
C GLY A 147 9.24 10.37 14.26
N ARG A 148 8.95 9.26 13.61
CA ARG A 148 7.84 9.14 12.66
C ARG A 148 6.77 8.24 13.24
N VAL A 149 5.55 8.75 13.33
CA VAL A 149 4.36 7.94 13.65
C VAL A 149 3.63 7.64 12.35
N THR A 150 3.55 6.35 12.00
CA THR A 150 2.89 5.86 10.80
C THR A 150 1.61 5.12 11.20
N VAL A 151 0.50 5.46 10.56
CA VAL A 151 -0.80 4.82 10.76
C VAL A 151 -1.26 4.20 9.46
N VAL A 152 -1.64 2.92 9.50
CA VAL A 152 -2.17 2.19 8.36
C VAL A 152 -3.44 1.46 8.76
N ILE A 153 -4.51 1.67 7.99
CA ILE A 153 -5.80 1.01 8.16
C ILE A 153 -6.01 0.11 6.94
N SER A 154 -5.82 -1.19 7.16
CA SER A 154 -5.87 -2.20 6.11
C SER A 154 -7.25 -2.86 6.04
N PRO A 155 -7.76 -3.17 4.84
CA PRO A 155 -8.93 -4.03 4.67
C PRO A 155 -8.75 -5.39 5.35
N ALA A 156 -9.87 -6.04 5.69
CA ALA A 156 -9.85 -7.39 6.22
C ALA A 156 -9.11 -8.34 5.25
N GLY A 157 -8.14 -9.09 5.77
CA GLY A 157 -7.36 -10.05 4.97
C GLY A 157 -6.24 -9.43 4.11
N ALA A 158 -6.03 -8.12 4.14
CA ALA A 158 -4.98 -7.43 3.39
C ALA A 158 -3.73 -7.10 4.22
N ALA A 159 -3.71 -7.41 5.52
CA ALA A 159 -2.58 -7.05 6.38
C ALA A 159 -1.28 -7.79 5.99
N GLN A 160 -0.16 -7.10 6.17
CA GLN A 160 1.17 -7.66 5.90
C GLN A 160 1.55 -8.72 6.93
N ALA A 161 2.51 -9.58 6.58
CA ALA A 161 3.11 -10.53 7.53
C ALA A 161 3.71 -9.75 8.72
N GLY A 162 3.37 -10.17 9.95
CA GLY A 162 3.77 -9.47 11.18
C GLY A 162 2.82 -8.36 11.65
N GLN A 163 1.81 -8.00 10.85
CA GLN A 163 0.75 -7.04 11.21
C GLN A 163 -0.63 -7.71 11.33
N SER A 164 -0.69 -9.03 11.11
CA SER A 164 -1.94 -9.80 11.05
C SER A 164 -2.50 -10.13 12.44
N THR A 165 -1.64 -10.13 13.46
CA THR A 165 -1.98 -10.51 14.83
C THR A 165 -2.15 -9.23 15.67
N PRO A 166 -3.34 -8.98 16.25
CA PRO A 166 -3.52 -7.89 17.21
C PRO A 166 -2.61 -8.04 18.43
N GLY A 167 -2.08 -6.92 18.90
CA GLY A 167 -1.14 -6.89 20.03
C GLY A 167 -0.21 -5.69 19.98
N ASP A 168 0.61 -5.57 21.00
CA ASP A 168 1.63 -4.52 21.13
C ASP A 168 3.01 -5.17 21.08
N VAL A 169 3.90 -4.62 20.26
CA VAL A 169 5.25 -5.16 20.05
C VAL A 169 6.24 -4.02 20.10
N GLN A 170 7.18 -4.13 21.03
CA GLN A 170 8.39 -3.32 21.03
C GLN A 170 9.41 -3.99 20.13
N ARG A 171 9.86 -3.29 19.09
CA ARG A 171 10.90 -3.79 18.18
C ARG A 171 12.30 -3.51 18.75
N PRO A 172 13.32 -4.32 18.38
CA PRO A 172 14.70 -4.11 18.84
C PRO A 172 15.33 -2.79 18.41
N ASP A 173 14.79 -2.14 17.37
CA ASP A 173 15.22 -0.84 16.87
C ASP A 173 14.66 0.34 17.71
N GLY A 174 13.98 0.05 18.82
CA GLY A 174 13.38 1.07 19.70
C GLY A 174 12.02 1.57 19.21
N ALA A 175 11.49 1.05 18.09
CA ALA A 175 10.17 1.40 17.61
C ALA A 175 9.06 0.63 18.34
N GLN A 176 7.92 1.27 18.52
CA GLN A 176 6.75 0.68 19.14
C GLN A 176 5.63 0.49 18.12
N GLN A 177 5.14 -0.74 18.00
CA GLN A 177 4.02 -1.08 17.13
C GLN A 177 2.83 -1.51 17.97
N SER A 178 1.64 -1.01 17.62
CA SER A 178 0.37 -1.51 18.13
C SER A 178 -0.55 -1.87 16.97
N VAL A 179 -1.11 -3.08 17.04
CA VAL A 179 -2.07 -3.59 16.08
C VAL A 179 -3.39 -3.84 16.79
N ARG A 180 -4.47 -3.29 16.22
CA ARG A 180 -5.84 -3.47 16.72
C ARG A 180 -6.76 -3.90 15.59
N LYS A 181 -7.74 -4.74 15.92
CA LYS A 181 -8.81 -5.12 15.01
C LYS A 181 -10.01 -4.23 15.24
N ALA A 182 -10.46 -3.56 14.19
CA ALA A 182 -11.65 -2.75 14.19
C ALA A 182 -12.93 -3.63 14.19
N ARG A 183 -14.06 -3.05 14.61
CA ARG A 183 -15.37 -3.75 14.56
C ARG A 183 -15.78 -4.12 13.14
N SER A 184 -15.35 -3.33 12.15
CA SER A 184 -15.53 -3.59 10.72
C SER A 184 -14.70 -4.77 10.18
N GLY A 185 -13.82 -5.34 10.99
CA GLY A 185 -12.87 -6.39 10.58
C GLY A 185 -11.59 -5.86 9.94
N LYS A 186 -11.47 -4.54 9.73
CA LYS A 186 -10.21 -3.89 9.33
C LYS A 186 -9.14 -4.03 10.40
N LEU A 187 -7.89 -3.91 10.00
CA LEU A 187 -6.75 -3.86 10.91
C LEU A 187 -6.17 -2.45 10.95
N VAL A 188 -6.03 -1.92 12.15
CA VAL A 188 -5.36 -0.65 12.43
C VAL A 188 -3.98 -0.95 12.96
N VAL A 189 -2.96 -0.44 12.28
CA VAL A 189 -1.56 -0.53 12.66
C VAL A 189 -1.07 0.88 12.94
N VAL A 190 -0.56 1.09 14.15
CA VAL A 190 0.14 2.31 14.54
C VAL A 190 1.57 1.94 14.87
N LEU A 191 2.52 2.59 14.21
CA LEU A 191 3.95 2.36 14.38
C LEU A 191 4.63 3.68 14.69
N SER A 192 5.31 3.76 15.83
CA SER A 192 6.17 4.89 16.19
C SER A 192 7.63 4.48 16.06
N GLU A 193 8.38 5.16 15.20
CA GLU A 193 9.78 4.87 14.90
C GLU A 193 10.67 6.04 15.35
N PRO A 194 11.81 5.78 16.00
CA PRO A 194 12.76 6.84 16.34
C PRO A 194 13.38 7.45 15.08
N GLU A 195 13.61 8.76 15.11
CA GLU A 195 14.47 9.43 14.14
C GLU A 195 15.95 9.18 14.49
N SER A 196 16.83 9.23 13.50
CA SER A 196 18.28 9.13 13.70
C SER A 196 18.76 10.16 14.72
N GLY A 197 19.52 9.69 15.72
CA GLY A 197 20.02 10.53 16.81
C GLY A 197 19.01 10.82 17.92
N SER A 198 17.78 10.30 17.82
CA SER A 198 16.81 10.35 18.92
C SER A 198 17.07 9.24 19.94
N PRO A 199 16.91 9.50 21.26
CA PRO A 199 17.08 8.47 22.28
C PRO A 199 15.97 7.41 22.30
N GLY A 200 14.88 7.58 21.54
CA GLY A 200 13.78 6.63 21.46
C GLY A 200 12.65 7.11 20.55
N ALA A 201 11.67 6.24 20.29
CA ALA A 201 10.49 6.61 19.52
C ALA A 201 9.59 7.58 20.32
N PRO A 202 8.90 8.52 19.67
CA PRO A 202 7.98 9.40 20.37
C PRO A 202 6.72 8.64 20.81
N PHE A 203 6.11 9.04 21.92
CA PHE A 203 4.79 8.58 22.37
C PHE A 203 4.63 7.06 22.58
N VAL A 204 5.70 6.31 22.87
CA VAL A 204 5.68 4.83 23.04
C VAL A 204 4.54 4.35 23.95
N SER A 205 4.30 5.05 25.06
CA SER A 205 3.23 4.71 26.02
C SER A 205 1.82 4.99 25.52
N ARG A 206 1.66 5.85 24.50
CA ARG A 206 0.35 6.24 23.94
C ARG A 206 -0.03 5.46 22.68
N VAL A 207 0.93 4.83 21.99
CA VAL A 207 0.70 4.11 20.73
C VAL A 207 -0.47 3.10 20.83
N ALA A 208 -0.54 2.35 21.93
CA ALA A 208 -1.61 1.37 22.17
C ALA A 208 -3.01 1.99 22.29
N ASN A 209 -3.12 3.14 22.97
CA ASN A 209 -4.38 3.86 23.15
C ASN A 209 -4.84 4.47 21.82
N VAL A 210 -3.92 5.09 21.07
CA VAL A 210 -4.19 5.66 19.74
C VAL A 210 -4.71 4.59 18.78
N ALA A 211 -4.07 3.42 18.77
CA ALA A 211 -4.54 2.29 17.95
C ALA A 211 -5.94 1.83 18.36
N GLY A 212 -6.25 1.84 19.66
CA GLY A 212 -7.58 1.52 20.19
C GLY A 212 -8.65 2.51 19.77
N ASP A 213 -8.37 3.81 19.88
CA ASP A 213 -9.27 4.90 19.51
C ASP A 213 -9.54 4.95 18.00
N LEU A 214 -8.52 4.60 17.20
CA LEU A 214 -8.70 4.46 15.75
C LEU A 214 -9.52 3.21 15.41
N ALA A 215 -9.31 2.10 16.11
CA ALA A 215 -10.05 0.85 15.86
C ALA A 215 -11.55 0.94 16.21
N THR A 216 -11.95 1.85 17.11
CA THR A 216 -13.37 2.14 17.37
C THR A 216 -14.02 2.98 16.28
N ARG A 217 -13.24 3.75 15.51
CA ARG A 217 -13.73 4.64 14.44
C ARG A 217 -13.79 3.99 13.06
N PHE A 218 -12.93 3.00 12.77
CA PHE A 218 -12.77 2.41 11.44
C PHE A 218 -13.33 0.99 11.31
#